data_AF-A0A6C0D434-F1
#
_entry.id   AF-A0A6C0D434-F1
#
_cell.length_a   1.000
_cell.length_b   1.000
_cell.length_c   1.000
_cell.angle_alpha   90.00
_cell.angle_beta   90.00
_cell.angle_gamma   90.00
#
_symmetry.space_group_name_H-M   'P 1'
#
loop_
_entity.id
_entity.type
_entity.pdbx_description
1 polymer ?
#
loop_
_entity_poly.entity_id
_entity_poly.type
_entity_poly.pdbx_seq_one_letter_code
_entity_poly.pdbx_strand_id
1 'polypeptide(L)' 'METIDENQSKFENEKCKDEIAIIMRQTTYTKEEAEILFDNLGSVEKCIEHYLGIKPRGEPAISTNQKIFKSIRDFF' A
#
# COMPACT_ATOMS: atom_id res chain seq x y z
N MET A 1 -19.25 -30.58 -1.24
CA MET A 1 -19.22 -29.10 -1.40
C MET A 1 -17.92 -28.60 -0.79
N GLU A 2 -16.78 -29.06 -1.29
CA GLU A 2 -15.47 -28.96 -0.59
C GLU A 2 -14.29 -28.52 -1.49
N THR A 3 -14.51 -28.12 -2.74
CA THR A 3 -13.39 -27.92 -3.70
C THR A 3 -13.04 -26.47 -4.04
N ILE A 4 -13.83 -25.50 -3.58
CA ILE A 4 -13.61 -24.07 -3.87
C ILE A 4 -12.71 -23.43 -2.80
N ASP A 5 -12.94 -23.75 -1.53
CA ASP A 5 -12.23 -23.16 -0.38
C ASP A 5 -10.72 -23.50 -0.37
N GLU A 6 -10.35 -24.75 -0.66
CA GLU A 6 -8.94 -25.18 -0.65
C GLU A 6 -8.12 -24.58 -1.79
N ASN A 7 -8.72 -24.36 -2.96
CA ASN A 7 -8.04 -23.74 -4.10
C ASN A 7 -7.86 -22.23 -3.89
N GLN A 8 -8.84 -21.58 -3.27
CA GLN A 8 -8.78 -20.15 -2.97
C GLN A 8 -7.72 -19.85 -1.90
N SER A 9 -7.67 -20.68 -0.86
CA SER A 9 -6.64 -20.65 0.20
C SER A 9 -5.22 -20.87 -0.34
N LYS A 10 -5.01 -21.79 -1.28
CA LYS A 10 -3.69 -22.01 -1.90
C LYS A 10 -3.24 -20.83 -2.75
N PHE A 11 -4.14 -20.26 -3.54
CA PHE A 11 -3.83 -19.13 -4.41
C PHE A 11 -3.45 -17.88 -3.61
N GLU A 12 -4.18 -17.59 -2.52
CA GLU A 12 -3.87 -16.46 -1.63
C GLU A 12 -2.53 -16.64 -0.90
N ASN A 13 -2.22 -17.87 -0.47
CA ASN A 13 -0.94 -18.18 0.17
C ASN A 13 0.26 -18.06 -0.77
N GLU A 14 0.15 -18.48 -2.03
CA GLU A 14 1.23 -18.33 -3.01
C GLU A 14 1.47 -16.86 -3.36
N LYS A 15 0.39 -16.09 -3.54
CA LYS A 15 0.48 -14.66 -3.83
C LYS A 15 1.16 -13.89 -2.70
N CYS A 16 0.82 -14.20 -1.45
CA CYS A 16 1.45 -13.60 -0.27
C CYS A 16 2.96 -13.92 -0.22
N LYS A 17 3.38 -15.16 -0.55
CA LYS A 17 4.81 -15.52 -0.60
C LYS A 17 5.59 -14.74 -1.64
N ASP A 18 5.00 -14.53 -2.82
CA ASP A 18 5.63 -13.73 -3.88
C ASP A 18 5.76 -12.26 -3.46
N GLU A 19 4.75 -11.70 -2.78
CA GLU A 19 4.76 -10.34 -2.26
C GLU A 19 5.85 -10.12 -1.19
N ILE A 20 6.00 -11.06 -0.25
CA ILE A 20 7.10 -11.02 0.74
C ILE A 20 8.46 -11.11 0.06
N ALA A 21 8.62 -11.99 -0.94
CA ALA A 21 9.87 -12.11 -1.68
C ALA A 21 10.24 -10.81 -2.42
N ILE A 22 9.25 -10.10 -2.98
CA ILE A 22 9.46 -8.79 -3.60
C ILE A 22 9.95 -7.77 -2.57
N ILE A 23 9.32 -7.69 -1.40
CA ILE A 23 9.73 -6.77 -0.32
C ILE A 23 11.17 -7.05 0.11
N MET A 24 11.51 -8.31 0.37
CA MET A 24 12.87 -8.70 0.77
C MET A 24 13.92 -8.41 -0.30
N ARG A 25 13.56 -8.47 -1.59
CA ARG A 25 14.47 -8.13 -2.69
C ARG A 25 14.75 -6.62 -2.79
N GLN A 26 13.78 -5.78 -2.41
CA GLN A 26 13.87 -4.32 -2.52
C GLN A 26 14.35 -3.63 -1.24
N THR A 27 14.46 -4.38 -0.14
CA THR A 27 14.76 -3.84 1.19
C THR A 27 15.85 -4.68 1.86
N THR A 28 16.30 -4.25 3.04
CA THR A 28 17.22 -5.02 3.89
C THR A 28 16.48 -5.78 5.00
N TYR A 29 15.16 -5.90 4.91
CA TYR A 29 14.36 -6.56 5.94
C TYR A 29 14.60 -8.07 5.94
N THR A 30 14.58 -8.66 7.13
CA THR A 30 14.48 -10.11 7.27
C THR A 30 13.10 -10.58 6.80
N LYS A 31 12.96 -11.90 6.62
CA LYS A 31 11.67 -12.47 6.22
C LYS A 31 10.56 -12.16 7.24
N GLU A 32 10.87 -12.28 8.53
CA GLU A 32 9.91 -12.00 9.61
C GLU A 32 9.52 -10.52 9.63
N GLU A 33 10.48 -9.62 9.43
CA GLU A 33 10.22 -8.18 9.34
C GLU A 33 9.34 -7.84 8.13
N ALA A 34 9.60 -8.47 6.97
CA ALA A 34 8.81 -8.26 5.76
C ALA A 34 7.37 -8.79 5.92
N GLU A 35 7.17 -9.96 6.54
CA GLU A 35 5.85 -10.52 6.85
C GLU A 35 5.06 -9.59 7.76
N ILE A 36 5.65 -9.16 8.88
CA ILE A 36 5.01 -8.23 9.82
C ILE A 36 4.68 -6.90 9.14
N LEU A 37 5.58 -6.38 8.31
CA LEU A 37 5.35 -5.11 7.63
C LEU A 37 4.22 -5.21 6.59
N PHE A 38 4.17 -6.31 5.86
CA PHE A 38 3.13 -6.57 4.86
C PHE A 38 1.76 -6.74 5.52
N ASP A 39 1.66 -7.47 6.62
CA ASP A 39 0.41 -7.62 7.38
C ASP A 39 -0.11 -6.27 7.91
N ASN A 40 0.79 -5.36 8.28
CA ASN A 40 0.42 -4.05 8.78
C ASN A 40 0.00 -3.06 7.67
N LEU A 41 0.66 -3.09 6.51
CA LEU A 41 0.45 -2.10 5.45
C LEU A 41 -0.48 -2.59 4.34
N GLY A 42 -0.60 -3.90 4.18
CA GLY A 42 -1.48 -4.57 3.21
C GLY A 42 -1.09 -4.37 1.74
N SER A 43 0.12 -3.86 1.46
CA SER A 43 0.62 -3.67 0.10
C SER A 43 2.14 -3.60 0.07
N VAL A 44 2.73 -4.25 -0.93
CA VAL A 44 4.16 -4.19 -1.25
C VAL A 44 4.63 -2.75 -1.48
N GLU A 45 3.84 -1.95 -2.19
CA GLU A 45 4.20 -0.56 -2.53
C GLU A 45 4.34 0.28 -1.26
N LYS A 46 3.38 0.16 -0.33
CA LYS A 46 3.45 0.86 0.96
C LYS A 46 4.64 0.40 1.80
N CYS A 47 4.98 -0.90 1.76
CA CYS A 47 6.16 -1.42 2.45
C CYS A 47 7.45 -0.80 1.91
N ILE A 48 7.56 -0.66 0.59
CA ILE A 48 8.72 -0.04 -0.07
C ILE A 48 8.75 1.48 0.23
N GLU A 49 7.62 2.18 0.15
CA GLU A 49 7.52 3.60 0.51
C GLU A 49 7.96 3.85 1.96
N HIS A 50 7.52 2.98 2.87
CA HIS A 50 7.90 3.01 4.28
C HIS A 50 9.42 2.81 4.45
N TYR A 51 10.00 1.82 3.79
CA TYR A 51 11.45 1.57 3.84
C TYR A 51 12.26 2.77 3.31
N LEU A 52 11.81 3.36 2.20
CA LEU A 52 12.45 4.52 1.58
C LEU A 52 12.23 5.82 2.37
N GLY A 53 11.40 5.81 3.42
CA GLY A 53 11.05 7.00 4.19
C GLY A 53 10.30 8.06 3.36
N ILE A 54 9.59 7.63 2.32
CA ILE A 54 8.80 8.52 1.47
C ILE A 54 7.66 9.05 2.33
N LYS A 55 7.74 10.32 2.70
CA LYS A 55 6.62 11.00 3.33
C LYS A 55 5.57 11.28 2.26
N PRO A 56 4.30 10.95 2.49
CA PRO A 56 3.25 11.36 1.57
C PRO A 56 3.35 12.88 1.40
N ARG A 57 3.33 13.35 0.15
CA ARG A 57 3.26 14.78 -0.11
C ARG A 57 2.00 15.26 0.60
N GLY A 58 2.19 16.09 1.62
CA GLY A 58 1.06 16.76 2.27
C GLY A 58 0.22 17.44 1.18
N GLU A 59 -1.10 17.44 1.34
CA GLU A 59 -1.96 18.18 0.43
C GLU A 59 -1.39 19.59 0.28
N PRO A 60 -1.19 20.08 -0.96
CA PRO A 60 -0.69 21.42 -1.16
C PRO A 60 -1.63 22.37 -0.41
N ALA A 61 -1.07 23.19 0.48
CA ALA A 61 -1.86 24.11 1.27
C ALA A 61 -2.61 25.06 0.32
N ILE A 62 -3.89 24.78 0.11
CA ILE A 62 -4.75 25.58 -0.77
C ILE A 62 -5.01 26.91 -0.06
N SER A 63 -4.62 28.01 -0.69
CA SER A 63 -4.90 29.33 -0.13
C SER A 63 -6.40 29.60 -0.08
N THR A 64 -6.86 30.47 0.82
CA THR A 64 -8.28 30.84 0.92
C THR A 64 -8.83 31.32 -0.42
N ASN A 65 -8.04 32.08 -1.19
CA ASN A 65 -8.42 32.55 -2.52
C ASN A 65 -8.63 31.37 -3.48
N GLN A 66 -7.73 30.38 -3.49
CA GLN A 66 -7.88 29.18 -4.31
C GLN A 66 -9.14 28.36 -3.92
N LYS A 67 -9.48 28.29 -2.62
CA LYS A 67 -10.73 27.66 -2.15
C LYS A 67 -11.95 28.41 -2.68
N ILE A 68 -11.97 29.74 -2.59
CA ILE A 68 -13.06 30.59 -3.09
C ILE A 68 -13.25 30.40 -4.59
N PHE A 69 -12.16 30.45 -5.38
CA PHE A 69 -12.24 30.25 -6.83
C PHE A 69 -12.72 28.85 -7.21
N LYS A 70 -12.32 27.82 -6.47
CA LYS A 70 -12.83 26.45 -6.67
C LYS A 70 -14.34 26.38 -6.39
N SER A 71 -14.79 26.93 -5.27
CA SER A 71 -16.23 26.94 -4.92
C SER A 71 -17.09 27.69 -5.92
N ILE A 72 -16.61 28.81 -6.47
CA ILE A 72 -17.33 29.52 -7.54
C ILE A 72 -17.41 28.66 -8.80
N ARG A 73 -16.29 28.05 -9.22
CA ARG A 73 -16.26 27.19 -10.42
C ARG A 73 -17.17 25.98 -10.28
N ASP A 74 -17.15 25.31 -9.13
CA ASP A 74 -17.93 24.08 -8.91
C ASP A 74 -19.45 24.35 -8.79
N PHE A 75 -19.86 25.60 -8.57
CA PHE A 75 -21.25 26.01 -8.44
C PHE A 75 -21.96 26.34 -9.77
N PHE A 76 -21.18 26.65 -10.83
CA PHE A 76 -21.69 26.95 -12.18
C PHE A 76 -21.51 25.76 -13.12
#